data_AF-A0A7Z8QFS8-F1
#
_entry.id   AF-A0A7Z8QFS8-F1
#
_cell.length_a   1.000
_cell.length_b   1.000
_cell.length_c   1.000
_cell.angle_alpha   90.00
_cell.angle_beta   90.00
_cell.angle_gamma   90.00
#
_symmetry.space_group_name_H-M   'P 1'
#
loop_
_entity.id
_entity.type
_entity.pdbx_description
1 polymer ?
#
loop_
_entity_poly.entity_id
_entity_poly.type
_entity_poly.pdbx_seq_one_letter_code
_entity_poly.pdbx_strand_id
1 'polypeptide(L)'
;LLQGKKKRLPPGIGYIKSSQIDIETVPELKVTIDDECITQTPLHCEVLPKALRLNIGDKLAEECQSTQISKESVKTANLPSDKELEQISLKHIPMFAYASEERFRELFTSLRDDAKINSIYVTLMVLSTMLATIGLFQGSTAVVIGAMLLAPLMTPIVSLAMGLLRGNIELLKNSVLKIGGGIVLALLASSLITQLFPFKMITDEMLARQSPSLL
;
A
#
# COMPACT_ATOMS: atom_id res chain seq x y z
N LEU A 1 31.61 -11.10 -12.70
CA LEU A 1 30.90 -10.03 -13.44
C LEU A 1 29.76 -9.31 -12.68
N LEU A 2 29.66 -9.35 -11.35
CA LEU A 2 28.73 -8.50 -10.58
C LEU A 2 29.34 -8.00 -9.25
N GLN A 3 30.58 -7.50 -9.29
CA GLN A 3 31.17 -6.74 -8.18
C GLN A 3 31.31 -5.28 -8.60
N GLY A 4 30.20 -4.55 -8.61
CA GLY A 4 30.23 -3.13 -8.96
C GLY A 4 28.84 -2.51 -8.91
N LYS A 5 28.65 -1.64 -7.90
CA LYS A 5 27.41 -0.89 -7.55
C LYS A 5 26.38 -1.74 -6.80
N LYS A 6 25.99 -1.25 -5.61
CA LYS A 6 24.79 -1.64 -4.85
C LYS A 6 23.53 -1.39 -5.71
N LYS A 7 23.29 -2.21 -6.73
CA LYS A 7 21.98 -2.27 -7.38
C LYS A 7 21.07 -2.99 -6.40
N ARG A 8 20.08 -2.27 -5.87
CA ARG A 8 18.96 -2.88 -5.13
C ARG A 8 18.40 -3.99 -6.01
N LEU A 9 18.28 -5.20 -5.47
CA LEU A 9 17.62 -6.29 -6.16
C LEU A 9 16.16 -5.89 -6.42
N PRO A 10 15.59 -6.22 -7.59
CA PRO A 10 14.17 -6.05 -7.85
C PRO A 10 13.32 -6.78 -6.77
N PRO A 11 12.06 -6.34 -6.56
CA PRO A 11 11.13 -7.08 -5.70
C PRO A 11 10.91 -8.50 -6.28
N GLY A 12 10.84 -9.50 -5.41
CA GLY A 12 10.64 -10.90 -5.81
C GLY A 12 11.90 -11.67 -6.22
N ILE A 13 13.08 -11.05 -6.21
CA ILE A 13 14.36 -11.70 -6.54
C ILE A 13 15.22 -11.90 -5.29
N GLY A 14 15.57 -13.15 -4.99
CA GLY A 14 16.60 -13.51 -4.02
C GLY A 14 17.96 -13.72 -4.67
N TYR A 15 19.03 -13.57 -3.89
CA TYR A 15 20.39 -13.87 -4.33
C TYR A 15 21.07 -14.83 -3.35
N ILE A 16 21.52 -15.98 -3.86
CA ILE A 16 22.24 -17.01 -3.12
C ILE A 16 23.59 -17.22 -3.80
N LYS A 17 24.67 -17.17 -3.01
CA LYS A 17 26.02 -17.52 -3.44
C LYS A 17 26.55 -18.62 -2.53
N SER A 18 26.73 -19.81 -3.09
CA SER A 18 27.23 -21.01 -2.42
C SER A 18 28.17 -21.81 -3.34
N SER A 19 29.04 -22.63 -2.78
CA SER A 19 29.85 -23.63 -3.51
C SER A 19 29.07 -24.91 -3.82
N GLN A 20 28.02 -25.19 -3.06
CA GLN A 20 27.16 -26.36 -3.19
C GLN A 20 25.70 -25.94 -2.96
N ILE A 21 24.78 -26.41 -3.80
CA ILE A 21 23.35 -26.11 -3.66
C ILE A 21 22.51 -27.34 -4.01
N ASP A 22 21.65 -27.71 -3.08
CA ASP A 22 20.61 -28.72 -3.25
C ASP A 22 19.30 -28.02 -3.61
N ILE A 23 18.71 -28.43 -4.73
CA ILE A 23 17.44 -27.87 -5.22
C ILE A 23 16.41 -28.99 -5.26
N GLU A 24 15.49 -28.96 -4.29
CA GLU A 24 14.34 -29.84 -4.21
C GLU A 24 13.08 -29.02 -4.49
N THR A 25 12.22 -29.48 -5.42
CA THR A 25 10.99 -28.75 -5.75
C THR A 25 9.80 -29.70 -5.89
N VAL A 26 8.63 -29.20 -5.52
CA VAL A 26 7.33 -29.86 -5.68
C VAL A 26 6.38 -28.84 -6.31
N PRO A 27 5.92 -29.01 -7.56
CA PRO A 27 6.18 -30.12 -8.50
C PRO A 27 7.60 -30.09 -9.08
N GLU A 28 8.03 -31.23 -9.66
CA GLU A 28 9.34 -31.35 -10.30
C GLU A 28 9.52 -30.34 -11.44
N LEU A 29 10.60 -29.56 -11.39
CA LEU A 29 10.94 -28.59 -12.42
C LEU A 29 11.92 -29.17 -13.43
N LYS A 30 11.73 -28.80 -14.70
CA LYS A 30 12.64 -29.16 -15.79
C LYS A 30 13.92 -28.33 -15.70
N VAL A 31 15.07 -29.00 -15.73
CA VAL A 31 16.39 -28.38 -15.64
C VAL A 31 17.07 -28.41 -17.01
N THR A 32 17.58 -27.24 -17.41
CA THR A 32 18.42 -27.07 -18.60
C THR A 32 19.85 -26.72 -18.21
N ILE A 33 20.84 -27.44 -18.74
CA ILE A 33 22.26 -27.14 -18.58
C ILE A 33 22.80 -26.85 -19.98
N ASP A 34 23.45 -25.70 -20.16
CA ASP A 34 24.02 -25.26 -21.46
C ASP A 34 23.01 -25.35 -22.63
N ASP A 35 21.79 -24.87 -22.41
CA ASP A 35 20.66 -24.88 -23.34
C ASP A 35 20.09 -26.26 -23.72
N GLU A 36 20.63 -27.35 -23.15
CA GLU A 36 20.08 -28.70 -23.32
C GLU A 36 19.19 -29.10 -22.15
N CYS A 37 18.03 -29.68 -22.44
CA CYS A 37 17.08 -30.18 -21.44
C CYS A 37 17.52 -31.56 -20.93
N ILE A 38 18.27 -31.60 -19.83
CA ILE A 38 18.94 -32.84 -19.39
C ILE A 38 18.18 -33.57 -18.28
N THR A 39 17.68 -32.87 -17.26
CA THR A 39 17.16 -33.51 -16.03
C THR A 39 15.94 -32.80 -15.42
N GLN A 40 15.40 -33.37 -14.34
CA GLN A 40 14.36 -32.78 -13.49
C GLN A 40 14.89 -32.69 -12.05
N THR A 41 14.35 -31.78 -11.23
CA THR A 41 14.65 -31.73 -9.79
C THR A 41 14.14 -32.99 -9.08
N PRO A 42 14.82 -33.52 -8.05
CA PRO A 42 15.87 -32.89 -7.25
C PRO A 42 17.24 -32.84 -7.94
N LEU A 43 17.96 -31.73 -7.74
CA LEU A 43 19.26 -31.49 -8.37
C LEU A 43 20.30 -31.12 -7.31
N HIS A 44 21.45 -31.79 -7.37
CA HIS A 44 22.64 -31.47 -6.60
C HIS A 44 23.66 -30.74 -7.49
N CYS A 45 23.99 -29.49 -7.15
CA CYS A 45 24.97 -28.70 -7.87
C CYS A 45 26.19 -28.45 -6.98
N GLU A 46 27.38 -28.88 -7.43
CA GLU A 46 28.65 -28.64 -6.75
C GLU A 46 29.64 -27.95 -7.68
N VAL A 47 30.35 -26.94 -7.17
CA VAL A 47 31.41 -26.26 -7.91
C VAL A 47 32.73 -26.99 -7.68
N LEU A 48 33.25 -27.64 -8.73
CA LEU A 48 34.58 -28.27 -8.71
C LEU A 48 35.68 -27.22 -9.00
N PRO A 49 36.46 -26.79 -7.99
CA PRO A 49 37.48 -25.77 -8.22
C PRO A 49 38.59 -26.31 -9.12
N LYS A 50 38.98 -25.52 -10.13
CA LYS A 50 40.08 -25.86 -11.06
C LYS A 50 39.85 -27.12 -11.90
N ALA A 51 38.60 -27.47 -12.20
CA ALA A 51 38.26 -28.64 -13.02
C ALA A 51 38.83 -28.57 -14.46
N LEU A 52 39.00 -27.36 -15.00
CA LEU A 52 39.44 -27.14 -16.38
C LEU A 52 40.68 -26.26 -16.42
N ARG A 53 41.61 -26.60 -17.32
CA ARG A 53 42.74 -25.74 -17.71
C ARG A 53 42.37 -25.07 -19.02
N LEU A 54 41.98 -23.81 -18.94
CA LEU A 54 41.65 -22.99 -20.11
C LEU A 54 42.82 -22.06 -20.39
N ASN A 55 43.17 -21.91 -21.68
CA ASN A 55 44.12 -20.90 -22.09
C ASN A 55 43.38 -19.56 -22.15
N ILE A 56 43.67 -18.66 -21.22
CA ILE A 56 43.02 -17.36 -21.07
C ILE A 56 44.05 -16.25 -21.28
N GLY A 57 43.63 -15.11 -21.86
CA GLY A 57 44.49 -13.94 -22.00
C GLY A 57 44.82 -13.28 -20.66
N ASP A 58 45.93 -12.54 -20.60
CA ASP A 58 46.51 -11.98 -19.38
C ASP A 58 45.52 -11.14 -18.54
N LYS A 59 44.66 -10.36 -19.20
CA LYS A 59 43.62 -9.54 -18.53
C LYS A 59 42.63 -10.37 -17.71
N LEU A 60 42.22 -11.54 -18.21
CA LEU A 60 41.28 -12.40 -17.52
C LEU A 60 41.98 -13.21 -16.41
N ALA A 61 43.27 -13.50 -16.60
CA ALA A 61 44.09 -14.16 -15.59
C ALA A 61 44.27 -13.29 -14.32
N GLU A 62 44.46 -11.98 -14.49
CA GLU A 62 44.53 -11.03 -13.36
C GLU A 62 43.21 -10.93 -12.60
N GLU A 63 42.06 -10.88 -13.30
CA GLU A 63 40.74 -10.86 -12.65
C GLU A 63 40.46 -12.14 -11.84
N CYS A 64 40.82 -13.31 -12.38
CA CYS A 64 40.67 -14.59 -11.70
C CYS A 64 41.55 -14.72 -10.45
N GLN A 65 42.75 -14.13 -10.42
CA GLN A 65 43.64 -14.15 -9.26
C GLN A 65 43.14 -13.27 -8.10
N SER A 66 42.45 -12.18 -8.41
CA SER A 66 41.89 -11.26 -7.39
C SER A 66 40.65 -11.80 -6.66
N THR A 67 40.03 -12.87 -7.20
CA THR A 67 38.79 -13.43 -6.65
C THR A 67 39.09 -14.44 -5.55
N GLN A 68 39.29 -13.95 -4.32
CA GLN A 68 39.37 -14.80 -3.11
C GLN A 68 38.10 -15.65 -2.93
N ILE A 69 38.30 -16.85 -2.37
CA ILE A 69 37.27 -17.86 -2.11
C ILE A 69 36.10 -17.26 -1.32
N SER A 70 34.92 -17.44 -1.90
CA SER A 70 33.65 -16.81 -1.60
C SER A 70 33.23 -16.89 -0.13
N LYS A 71 33.00 -15.73 0.52
CA LYS A 71 32.04 -15.66 1.63
C LYS A 71 30.67 -16.11 1.10
N GLU A 72 30.05 -17.08 1.76
CA GLU A 72 28.66 -17.44 1.51
C GLU A 72 27.77 -16.21 1.72
N SER A 73 26.78 -16.03 0.86
CA SER A 73 25.85 -14.90 0.94
C SER A 73 24.47 -15.33 0.53
N VAL A 74 23.54 -15.29 1.48
CA VAL A 74 22.11 -15.52 1.27
C VAL A 74 21.37 -14.21 1.50
N LYS A 75 20.71 -13.70 0.47
CA LYS A 75 19.88 -12.48 0.52
C LYS A 75 18.51 -12.79 -0.06
N THR A 76 17.64 -13.34 0.80
CA THR A 76 16.29 -13.79 0.44
C THR A 76 15.18 -12.89 0.96
N ALA A 77 15.51 -11.78 1.64
CA ALA A 77 14.54 -10.87 2.27
C ALA A 77 13.51 -10.23 1.31
N ASN A 78 13.75 -10.27 -0.01
CA ASN A 78 12.85 -9.72 -1.03
C ASN A 78 11.95 -10.78 -1.69
N LEU A 79 12.04 -12.04 -1.27
CA LEU A 79 11.17 -13.11 -1.77
C LEU A 79 9.81 -13.05 -1.03
N PRO A 80 8.69 -13.30 -1.74
CA PRO A 80 7.38 -13.45 -1.11
C PRO A 80 7.39 -14.64 -0.14
N SER A 81 6.62 -14.53 0.94
CA SER A 81 6.59 -15.57 1.99
C SER A 81 5.75 -16.77 1.56
N ASP A 82 6.04 -17.97 2.08
CA ASP A 82 5.45 -19.25 1.65
C ASP A 82 3.90 -19.26 1.62
N LYS A 83 3.24 -18.54 2.55
CA LYS A 83 1.78 -18.41 2.59
C LYS A 83 1.19 -17.67 1.38
N GLU A 84 1.95 -16.79 0.74
CA GLU A 84 1.56 -16.04 -0.46
C GLU A 84 1.80 -16.87 -1.73
N LEU A 85 2.83 -17.74 -1.72
CA LEU A 85 3.22 -18.58 -2.85
C LEU A 85 2.27 -19.76 -3.09
N GLU A 86 1.75 -20.41 -2.04
CA GLU A 86 0.74 -21.47 -2.18
C GLU A 86 -0.53 -20.97 -2.92
N GLN A 87 -0.86 -19.69 -2.80
CA GLN A 87 -2.09 -19.11 -3.34
C GLN A 87 -1.92 -18.47 -4.73
N ILE A 88 -0.71 -18.04 -5.09
CA ILE A 88 -0.38 -17.58 -6.46
C ILE A 88 -0.26 -18.76 -7.43
N SER A 89 -0.03 -19.98 -6.93
CA SER A 89 -0.03 -21.22 -7.72
C SER A 89 -1.43 -21.57 -8.30
N LEU A 90 -2.49 -20.87 -7.87
CA LEU A 90 -3.78 -20.95 -8.55
C LEU A 90 -3.68 -20.27 -9.93
N LYS A 91 -3.73 -21.11 -10.97
CA LYS A 91 -3.74 -20.79 -12.41
C LYS A 91 -4.75 -19.71 -12.84
N HIS A 92 -5.64 -19.25 -11.97
CA HIS A 92 -6.64 -18.22 -12.25
C HIS A 92 -6.55 -17.12 -11.21
N ILE A 93 -6.36 -15.88 -11.68
CA ILE A 93 -6.51 -14.69 -10.85
C ILE A 93 -7.95 -14.71 -10.31
N PRO A 94 -8.15 -14.79 -8.99
CA PRO A 94 -9.49 -14.83 -8.43
C PRO A 94 -10.22 -13.54 -8.79
N MET A 95 -11.47 -13.67 -9.26
CA MET A 95 -12.36 -12.54 -9.55
C MET A 95 -12.66 -11.68 -8.30
N PHE A 96 -12.40 -12.23 -7.10
CA PHE A 96 -12.57 -11.54 -5.83
C PHE A 96 -11.23 -11.34 -5.15
N ALA A 97 -10.96 -10.10 -4.72
CA ALA A 97 -9.81 -9.78 -3.91
C ALA A 97 -9.91 -10.53 -2.57
N TYR A 98 -8.98 -11.45 -2.34
CA TYR A 98 -8.83 -12.13 -1.06
C TYR A 98 -7.89 -11.29 -0.18
N ALA A 99 -8.36 -10.88 0.99
CA ALA A 99 -7.50 -10.26 2.01
C ALA A 99 -7.01 -11.35 2.96
N SER A 100 -5.69 -11.41 3.20
CA SER A 100 -5.13 -12.29 4.24
C SER A 100 -5.72 -11.93 5.61
N GLU A 101 -5.81 -12.91 6.51
CA GLU A 101 -6.38 -12.72 7.85
C GLU A 101 -5.65 -11.63 8.65
N GLU A 102 -4.32 -11.57 8.51
CA GLU A 102 -3.48 -10.53 9.12
C GLU A 102 -3.86 -9.13 8.64
N ARG A 103 -4.06 -8.96 7.32
CA ARG A 103 -4.42 -7.67 6.73
C ARG A 103 -5.84 -7.23 7.10
N PHE A 104 -6.76 -8.18 7.25
CA PHE A 104 -8.10 -7.90 7.76
C PHE A 104 -8.05 -7.42 9.22
N ARG A 105 -7.20 -8.03 10.05
CA ARG A 105 -7.02 -7.65 11.45
C ARG A 105 -6.41 -6.26 11.61
N GLU A 106 -5.40 -5.94 10.81
CA GLU A 106 -4.80 -4.60 10.75
C GLU A 106 -5.83 -3.56 10.32
N LEU A 107 -6.55 -3.80 9.22
CA LEU A 107 -7.61 -2.91 8.72
C LEU A 107 -8.66 -2.64 9.81
N PHE A 108 -9.13 -3.70 10.48
CA PHE A 108 -10.13 -3.57 11.53
C PHE A 108 -9.63 -2.73 12.71
N THR A 109 -8.36 -2.90 13.08
CA THR A 109 -7.74 -2.12 14.16
C THR A 109 -7.66 -0.65 13.77
N SER A 110 -7.19 -0.34 12.57
CA SER A 110 -7.13 1.02 12.04
C SER A 110 -8.51 1.67 11.98
N LEU A 111 -9.52 0.99 11.45
CA LEU A 111 -10.89 1.50 11.39
C LEU A 111 -11.48 1.77 12.78
N ARG A 112 -11.12 0.96 13.79
CA ARG A 112 -11.57 1.17 15.16
C ARG A 112 -10.93 2.38 15.82
N ASP A 113 -9.67 2.66 15.51
CA ASP A 113 -9.02 3.89 15.97
C ASP A 113 -9.53 5.12 15.21
N ASP A 114 -9.81 4.98 13.92
CA ASP A 114 -10.42 6.03 13.10
C ASP A 114 -11.87 6.36 13.49
N ALA A 115 -12.60 5.43 14.12
CA ALA A 115 -13.94 5.69 14.65
C ALA A 115 -13.93 6.61 15.89
N LYS A 116 -12.81 6.70 16.62
CA LYS A 116 -12.70 7.53 17.83
C LYS A 116 -12.55 9.00 17.46
N ILE A 117 -13.15 9.88 18.26
CA ILE A 117 -12.99 11.33 18.09
C ILE A 117 -11.52 11.69 18.38
N ASN A 118 -10.92 12.41 17.45
CA ASN A 118 -9.53 12.82 17.47
C ASN A 118 -9.48 14.36 17.34
N SER A 119 -8.55 15.01 18.04
CA SER A 119 -8.29 16.44 17.88
C SER A 119 -7.98 16.83 16.42
N ILE A 120 -7.25 16.00 15.67
CA ILE A 120 -6.93 16.25 14.25
C ILE A 120 -8.20 16.26 13.40
N TYR A 121 -9.16 15.37 13.70
CA TYR A 121 -10.45 15.36 12.99
C TYR A 121 -11.21 16.67 13.22
N VAL A 122 -11.26 17.14 14.48
CA VAL A 122 -11.93 18.39 14.85
C VAL A 122 -11.28 19.59 14.17
N THR A 123 -9.94 19.68 14.17
CA THR A 123 -9.23 20.81 13.54
C THR A 123 -9.41 20.82 12.03
N LEU A 124 -9.28 19.68 11.36
CA LEU A 124 -9.50 19.58 9.91
C LEU A 124 -10.95 19.89 9.53
N MET A 125 -11.92 19.45 10.34
CA MET A 125 -13.32 19.81 10.13
C MET A 125 -13.53 21.32 10.22
N VAL A 126 -13.04 21.98 11.27
CA VAL A 126 -13.19 23.45 11.42
C VAL A 126 -12.53 24.19 10.25
N LEU A 127 -11.31 23.81 9.86
CA LEU A 127 -10.61 24.42 8.73
C LEU A 127 -11.33 24.22 7.40
N SER A 128 -11.79 22.99 7.12
CA SER A 128 -12.59 22.69 5.92
C SER A 128 -13.87 23.51 5.88
N THR A 129 -14.57 23.61 7.01
CA THR A 129 -15.82 24.38 7.11
C THR A 129 -15.59 25.88 6.87
N MET A 130 -14.49 26.42 7.42
CA MET A 130 -14.09 27.81 7.19
C MET A 130 -13.77 28.07 5.72
N LEU A 131 -12.98 27.21 5.09
CA LEU A 131 -12.66 27.31 3.66
C LEU A 131 -13.91 27.18 2.78
N ALA A 132 -14.81 26.25 3.11
CA ALA A 132 -16.07 26.09 2.40
C ALA A 132 -16.93 27.36 2.47
N THR A 133 -17.01 27.96 3.66
CA THR A 133 -17.77 29.20 3.90
C THR A 133 -17.17 30.37 3.10
N ILE A 134 -15.85 30.53 3.12
CA ILE A 134 -15.15 31.58 2.36
C ILE A 134 -15.28 31.34 0.85
N GLY A 135 -15.11 30.10 0.39
CA GLY A 135 -15.23 29.74 -1.02
C GLY A 135 -16.63 30.01 -1.56
N LEU A 136 -17.66 29.78 -0.74
CA LEU A 136 -19.04 30.08 -1.07
C LEU A 136 -19.28 31.59 -1.19
N PHE A 137 -18.77 32.40 -0.25
CA PHE A 137 -18.89 33.85 -0.31
C PHE A 137 -18.10 34.48 -1.47
N GLN A 138 -16.98 33.87 -1.87
CA GLN A 138 -16.21 34.33 -3.05
C GLN A 138 -16.78 33.82 -4.38
N GLY A 139 -17.79 32.93 -4.36
CA GLY A 139 -18.29 32.28 -5.57
C GLY A 139 -17.24 31.42 -6.28
N SER A 140 -16.28 30.86 -5.53
CA SER A 140 -15.19 30.05 -6.09
C SER A 140 -15.41 28.56 -5.87
N THR A 141 -15.87 27.88 -6.91
CA THR A 141 -16.05 26.41 -6.89
C THR A 141 -14.74 25.70 -6.57
N ALA A 142 -13.59 26.22 -7.03
CA ALA A 142 -12.27 25.64 -6.77
C ALA A 142 -11.93 25.58 -5.27
N VAL A 143 -12.23 26.64 -4.52
CA VAL A 143 -12.01 26.67 -3.06
C VAL A 143 -12.97 25.72 -2.34
N VAL A 144 -14.22 25.64 -2.80
CA VAL A 144 -15.21 24.72 -2.23
C VAL A 144 -14.83 23.25 -2.46
N ILE A 145 -14.30 22.91 -3.64
CA ILE A 145 -13.78 21.56 -3.91
C ILE A 145 -12.55 21.29 -3.04
N GLY A 146 -11.64 22.26 -2.88
CA GLY A 146 -10.50 22.15 -1.97
C GLY A 146 -10.91 21.84 -0.52
N ALA A 147 -11.99 22.46 -0.05
CA ALA A 147 -12.55 22.16 1.27
C ALA A 147 -13.06 20.72 1.39
N MET A 148 -13.66 20.16 0.33
CA MET A 148 -14.11 18.75 0.32
C MET A 148 -12.94 17.77 0.44
N LEU A 149 -11.79 18.06 -0.18
CA LEU A 149 -10.59 17.22 -0.11
C LEU A 149 -9.98 17.19 1.30
N LEU A 150 -10.11 18.29 2.05
CA LEU A 150 -9.60 18.40 3.41
C LEU A 150 -10.49 17.68 4.44
N ALA A 151 -11.78 17.49 4.14
CA ALA A 151 -12.75 16.97 5.10
C ALA A 151 -12.54 15.45 5.36
N PRO A 152 -12.16 15.03 6.57
CA PRO A 152 -11.86 13.63 6.88
C PRO A 152 -13.13 12.83 7.24
N LEU A 153 -14.20 12.97 6.45
CA LEU A 153 -15.51 12.33 6.73
C LEU A 153 -15.62 10.90 6.17
N MET A 154 -14.84 10.55 5.15
CA MET A 154 -14.94 9.21 4.54
C MET A 154 -14.54 8.10 5.50
N THR A 155 -13.46 8.30 6.27
CA THR A 155 -12.94 7.29 7.20
C THR A 155 -13.97 6.86 8.26
N PRO A 156 -14.65 7.76 8.98
CA PRO A 156 -15.68 7.35 9.93
C PRO A 156 -16.89 6.69 9.25
N ILE A 157 -17.26 7.05 8.01
CA ILE A 157 -18.34 6.39 7.27
C ILE A 157 -17.98 4.94 6.95
N VAL A 158 -16.75 4.67 6.52
CA VAL A 158 -16.27 3.31 6.26
C VAL A 158 -16.24 2.49 7.55
N SER A 159 -15.78 3.08 8.66
CA SER A 159 -15.80 2.40 9.97
C SER A 159 -17.23 2.07 10.45
N LEU A 160 -18.21 2.93 10.16
CA LEU A 160 -19.61 2.70 10.46
C LEU A 160 -20.17 1.51 9.65
N ALA A 161 -19.92 1.50 8.34
CA ALA A 161 -20.33 0.39 7.47
C ALA A 161 -19.71 -0.94 7.93
N MET A 162 -18.43 -0.92 8.32
CA MET A 162 -17.75 -2.11 8.85
C MET A 162 -18.35 -2.57 10.18
N GLY A 163 -18.68 -1.64 11.08
CA GLY A 163 -19.38 -1.92 12.33
C GLY A 163 -20.75 -2.57 12.10
N LEU A 164 -21.51 -2.07 11.12
CA LEU A 164 -22.78 -2.65 10.70
C LEU A 164 -22.62 -4.06 10.14
N LEU A 165 -21.69 -4.25 9.20
CA LEU A 165 -21.43 -5.56 8.58
C LEU A 165 -20.99 -6.63 9.60
N ARG A 166 -20.21 -6.25 10.62
CA ARG A 166 -19.72 -7.16 11.66
C ARG A 166 -20.65 -7.29 12.86
N GLY A 167 -21.71 -6.48 12.95
CA GLY A 167 -22.58 -6.40 14.14
C GLY A 167 -21.86 -5.85 15.39
N ASN A 168 -20.80 -5.05 15.20
CA ASN A 168 -20.06 -4.47 16.33
C ASN A 168 -20.69 -3.14 16.77
N ILE A 169 -21.52 -3.22 17.81
CA ILE A 169 -22.28 -2.08 18.35
C ILE A 169 -21.35 -0.97 18.88
N GLU A 170 -20.21 -1.33 19.48
CA GLU A 170 -19.27 -0.36 20.02
C GLU A 170 -18.63 0.49 18.91
N LEU A 171 -18.17 -0.17 17.85
CA LEU A 171 -17.62 0.50 16.67
C LEU A 171 -18.67 1.40 16.01
N LEU A 172 -19.89 0.85 15.81
CA LEU A 172 -21.02 1.57 15.23
C LEU A 172 -21.34 2.84 16.03
N LYS A 173 -21.49 2.74 17.35
CA LYS A 173 -21.80 3.88 18.22
C LYS A 173 -20.72 4.96 18.14
N ASN A 174 -19.45 4.57 18.17
CA ASN A 174 -18.34 5.50 18.09
C ASN A 174 -18.32 6.25 16.74
N SER A 175 -18.50 5.53 15.63
CA SER A 175 -18.55 6.13 14.30
C SER A 175 -19.75 7.06 14.12
N VAL A 176 -20.94 6.69 14.61
CA VAL A 176 -22.12 7.57 14.59
C VAL A 176 -21.88 8.83 15.42
N LEU A 177 -21.33 8.69 16.63
CA LEU A 177 -21.04 9.84 17.49
C LEU A 177 -20.01 10.77 16.84
N LYS A 178 -19.01 10.23 16.16
CA LYS A 178 -18.00 11.02 15.44
C LYS A 178 -18.60 11.76 14.24
N ILE A 179 -19.42 11.11 13.43
CA ILE A 179 -20.10 11.73 12.29
C ILE A 179 -21.08 12.81 12.77
N GLY A 180 -21.94 12.46 13.74
CA GLY A 180 -22.90 13.40 14.32
C GLY A 180 -22.21 14.60 14.97
N GLY A 181 -21.15 14.36 15.74
CA GLY A 181 -20.33 15.42 16.32
C GLY A 181 -19.68 16.31 15.26
N GLY A 182 -19.19 15.73 14.17
CA GLY A 182 -18.65 16.47 13.03
C GLY A 182 -19.69 17.36 12.32
N ILE A 183 -20.91 16.86 12.12
CA ILE A 183 -22.02 17.64 11.55
C ILE A 183 -22.39 18.81 12.45
N VAL A 184 -22.58 18.56 13.74
CA VAL A 184 -22.91 19.62 14.72
C VAL A 184 -21.79 20.65 14.77
N LEU A 185 -20.53 20.21 14.82
CA LEU A 185 -19.37 21.09 14.81
C LEU A 185 -19.32 21.95 13.53
N ALA A 186 -19.57 21.38 12.36
CA ALA A 186 -19.58 22.12 11.10
C ALA A 186 -20.73 23.15 11.03
N LEU A 187 -21.92 22.80 11.51
CA LEU A 187 -23.06 23.73 11.57
C LEU A 187 -22.77 24.88 12.55
N LEU A 188 -22.24 24.58 13.73
CA LEU A 188 -21.86 25.60 14.71
C LEU A 188 -20.74 26.50 14.17
N ALA A 189 -19.68 25.90 13.60
CA ALA A 189 -18.56 26.67 13.06
C ALA A 189 -19.00 27.59 11.92
N SER A 190 -19.75 27.07 10.94
CA SER A 190 -20.24 27.90 9.82
C SER A 190 -21.19 29.01 10.30
N SER A 191 -22.13 28.69 11.21
CA SER A 191 -23.03 29.69 11.81
C SER A 191 -22.27 30.80 12.52
N LEU A 192 -21.25 30.46 13.31
CA LEU A 192 -20.45 31.41 14.07
C LEU A 192 -19.57 32.28 13.15
N ILE A 193 -19.01 31.70 12.09
CA ILE A 193 -18.24 32.42 11.06
C ILE A 193 -19.14 33.41 10.31
N THR A 194 -20.33 32.98 9.87
CA THR A 194 -21.28 33.86 9.18
C THR A 194 -21.80 34.97 10.09
N GLN A 195 -22.01 34.70 11.37
CA GLN A 195 -22.42 35.72 12.33
C GLN A 195 -21.32 36.78 12.57
N LEU A 196 -20.04 36.37 12.58
CA LEU A 196 -18.91 37.28 12.73
C LEU A 196 -18.69 38.13 11.47
N PHE A 197 -18.92 37.55 10.28
CA PHE A 197 -18.74 38.20 8.99
C PHE A 197 -20.05 38.22 8.18
N PRO A 198 -20.93 39.22 8.40
CA PRO A 198 -22.19 39.34 7.68
C PRO A 198 -21.96 39.82 6.24
N PHE A 199 -21.61 38.89 5.35
CA PHE A 199 -21.58 39.13 3.90
C PHE A 199 -22.99 39.08 3.34
N LYS A 200 -23.42 40.17 2.69
CA LYS A 200 -24.80 40.35 2.17
C LYS A 200 -25.00 39.95 0.70
N MET A 201 -23.95 39.54 -0.01
CA MET A 201 -24.09 39.10 -1.40
C MET A 201 -24.36 37.60 -1.46
N ILE A 202 -25.53 37.26 -1.99
CA ILE A 202 -25.86 35.89 -2.41
C ILE A 202 -25.08 35.62 -3.71
N THR A 203 -24.28 34.55 -3.73
CA THR A 203 -23.55 34.11 -4.92
C THR A 203 -24.35 33.06 -5.70
N ASP A 204 -24.06 32.93 -7.00
CA ASP A 204 -24.73 31.95 -7.87
C ASP A 204 -24.54 30.51 -7.38
N GLU A 205 -23.38 30.20 -6.78
CA GLU A 205 -23.08 28.91 -6.14
C GLU A 205 -24.01 28.58 -4.95
N MET A 206 -24.46 29.60 -4.21
CA MET A 206 -25.45 29.42 -3.14
C MET A 206 -26.84 29.17 -3.70
N LEU A 207 -27.23 29.94 -4.72
CA LEU A 207 -28.53 29.81 -5.38
C LEU A 207 -28.68 28.45 -6.05
N ALA A 208 -27.65 28.00 -6.77
CA ALA A 208 -27.61 26.71 -7.45
C ALA A 208 -27.81 25.52 -6.47
N ARG A 209 -27.45 25.68 -5.20
CA ARG A 209 -27.62 24.65 -4.17
C ARG A 209 -28.93 24.78 -3.37
N GLN A 210 -29.66 25.88 -3.53
CA GLN A 210 -30.96 26.11 -2.90
C GLN A 210 -32.13 25.70 -3.80
N SER A 211 -32.00 25.81 -5.12
CA SER A 211 -33.04 25.41 -6.07
C SER A 211 -32.80 23.98 -6.57
N PRO A 212 -33.62 22.99 -6.21
CA PRO A 212 -33.58 21.68 -6.84
C PRO A 212 -34.05 21.83 -8.30
N SER A 213 -33.16 21.59 -9.27
CA SER A 213 -33.56 21.46 -10.68
C SER A 213 -34.03 20.03 -10.95
N LEU A 214 -35.22 19.89 -11.55
CA LEU A 214 -35.78 18.61 -11.99
C LEU A 214 -35.21 18.13 -13.35
N LEU A 215 -33.97 18.52 -13.66
CA LEU A 215 -33.30 18.24 -14.95
C LEU A 215 -32.08 17.35 -14.72
#